data_AF-A0A243WBC6-F1
#
_entry.id   AF-A0A243WBC6-F1
#
_cell.length_a   1.000
_cell.length_b   1.000
_cell.length_c   1.000
_cell.angle_alpha   90.00
_cell.angle_beta   90.00
_cell.angle_gamma   90.00
#
_symmetry.space_group_name_H-M   'P 1'
#
loop_
_entity.id
_entity.type
_entity.pdbx_description
1 polymer ?
#
loop_
_entity_poly.entity_id
_entity_poly.type
_entity_poly.pdbx_seq_one_letter_code
_entity_poly.pdbx_strand_id
1 'polypeptide(L)'
;MNLTPQAKLSGVKFYQKDPSNATLPAGTDLMSAGILGHVIKSQGGFDYQFMQRNDTNTQFNVVYINFDKEKGEGTKRIIGNIAFGDNGKYAVDKIDLTSAANYSYLYPAKPGYVMIADYYKKKNQLGMKLVKLNI
;
A
#
# COMPACT_ATOMS: atom_id res chain seq x y z
N MET A 1 -8.26 20.84 2.82
CA MET A 1 -9.40 20.90 1.87
C MET A 1 -10.66 20.62 2.67
N ASN A 2 -11.51 21.63 2.85
CA ASN A 2 -12.78 21.46 3.55
C ASN A 2 -13.83 21.04 2.52
N LEU A 3 -14.36 19.83 2.65
CA LEU A 3 -15.48 19.36 1.85
C LEU A 3 -16.73 20.06 2.38
N THR A 4 -17.25 21.05 1.64
CA THR A 4 -18.53 21.68 1.96
C THR A 4 -19.68 20.78 1.53
N PRO A 5 -20.89 20.92 2.11
CA PRO A 5 -22.07 20.17 1.67
C PRO A 5 -22.42 20.35 0.18
N GLN A 6 -21.89 21.40 -0.47
CA GLN A 6 -22.09 21.71 -1.89
C GLN A 6 -20.99 21.13 -2.79
N ALA A 7 -19.94 20.51 -2.22
CA ALA A 7 -18.89 19.88 -2.99
C ALA A 7 -19.49 18.71 -3.80
N LYS A 8 -19.57 18.88 -5.12
CA LYS A 8 -20.00 17.83 -6.04
C LYS A 8 -18.79 17.03 -6.50
N LEU A 9 -18.90 15.70 -6.47
CA LEU A 9 -17.90 14.79 -7.01
C LEU A 9 -17.77 15.03 -8.52
N SER A 10 -16.62 15.55 -8.96
CA SER A 10 -16.38 15.86 -10.38
C SER A 10 -15.92 14.66 -11.19
N GLY A 11 -15.37 13.63 -10.54
CA GLY A 11 -14.93 12.42 -11.21
C GLY A 11 -14.32 11.40 -10.24
N VAL A 12 -14.32 10.14 -10.66
CA VAL A 12 -13.68 9.02 -9.96
C VAL A 12 -12.76 8.33 -10.93
N LYS A 13 -11.55 8.01 -10.49
CA LYS A 13 -10.61 7.20 -11.25
C LYS A 13 -10.34 5.91 -10.51
N PHE A 14 -10.58 4.79 -11.19
CA PHE A 14 -10.35 3.46 -10.65
C PHE A 14 -8.98 2.95 -11.09
N TYR A 15 -8.29 2.29 -10.17
CA TYR A 15 -7.02 1.60 -10.42
C TYR A 15 -7.22 0.13 -10.07
N GLN A 16 -7.08 -0.74 -11.06
CA GLN A 16 -7.30 -2.16 -10.87
C GLN A 16 -6.14 -2.78 -10.06
N LYS A 17 -6.50 -3.64 -9.11
CA LYS A 17 -5.58 -4.43 -8.29
C LYS A 17 -5.97 -5.91 -8.36
N ASP A 18 -5.01 -6.79 -8.17
CA ASP A 18 -5.30 -8.22 -8.04
C ASP A 18 -6.08 -8.50 -6.76
N PRO A 19 -7.04 -9.45 -6.79
CA PRO A 19 -7.78 -9.87 -5.61
C PRO A 19 -6.85 -10.41 -4.52
N SER A 20 -7.02 -9.89 -3.31
CA SER A 20 -6.39 -10.36 -2.07
C SER A 20 -7.46 -10.95 -1.14
N ASN A 21 -7.06 -11.92 -0.34
CA ASN A 21 -7.91 -12.54 0.67
C ASN A 21 -7.30 -12.27 2.04
N ALA A 22 -8.13 -11.91 3.02
CA ALA A 22 -7.75 -11.86 4.42
C ALA A 22 -8.33 -13.08 5.12
N THR A 23 -7.48 -13.91 5.71
CA THR A 23 -7.94 -15.05 6.52
C THR A 23 -8.44 -14.53 7.86
N LEU A 24 -9.63 -14.96 8.26
CA LEU A 24 -10.21 -14.61 9.54
C LEU A 24 -10.09 -15.78 10.53
N PRO A 25 -9.81 -15.50 11.81
CA PRO A 25 -9.88 -16.50 12.86
C PRO A 25 -11.27 -17.16 12.95
N ALA A 26 -11.34 -18.37 13.49
CA ALA A 26 -12.63 -19.02 13.76
C ALA A 26 -13.47 -18.17 14.75
N GLY A 27 -14.79 -18.14 14.55
CA GLY A 27 -15.74 -17.40 15.40
C GLY A 27 -15.89 -15.92 15.07
N THR A 28 -15.19 -15.40 14.05
CA THR A 28 -15.37 -14.01 13.61
C THR A 28 -16.65 -13.80 12.79
N ASP A 29 -17.28 -14.87 12.32
CA ASP A 29 -18.57 -14.87 11.61
C ASP A 29 -19.73 -14.27 12.41
N LEU A 30 -19.64 -14.30 13.74
CA LEU A 30 -20.62 -13.70 14.65
C LEU A 30 -20.31 -12.22 14.99
N MET A 31 -19.19 -11.67 14.51
CA MET A 31 -18.76 -10.32 14.83
C MET A 31 -19.41 -9.28 13.91
N SER A 32 -19.60 -8.06 14.43
CA SER A 32 -20.05 -6.94 13.61
C SER A 32 -18.96 -6.50 12.61
N ALA A 33 -19.38 -5.88 11.50
CA ALA A 33 -18.47 -5.40 10.46
C ALA A 33 -17.37 -4.45 11.00
N GLY A 34 -17.70 -3.62 12.00
CA GLY A 34 -16.72 -2.75 12.65
C GLY A 34 -15.62 -3.52 13.37
N ILE A 35 -16.00 -4.54 14.15
CA ILE A 35 -15.05 -5.42 14.85
C ILE A 35 -14.20 -6.20 13.85
N LEU A 36 -14.83 -6.76 12.80
CA LEU A 36 -14.13 -7.43 11.71
C LEU A 36 -13.09 -6.52 11.04
N GLY A 37 -13.41 -5.24 10.80
CA GLY A 37 -12.46 -4.27 10.27
C GLY A 37 -11.22 -4.11 11.16
N HIS A 38 -11.40 -4.06 12.48
CA HIS A 38 -10.27 -4.01 13.42
C HIS A 38 -9.44 -5.31 13.43
N VAL A 39 -10.10 -6.46 13.34
CA VAL A 39 -9.44 -7.78 13.26
C VAL A 39 -8.61 -7.90 11.97
N ILE A 40 -9.14 -7.46 10.84
CA ILE A 40 -8.40 -7.44 9.55
C ILE A 40 -7.22 -6.47 9.64
N LYS A 41 -7.44 -5.28 10.21
CA LYS A 41 -6.40 -4.26 10.36
C LYS A 41 -5.24 -4.73 11.24
N SER A 42 -5.51 -5.37 12.38
CA SER A 42 -4.46 -5.84 13.31
C SER A 42 -3.57 -6.91 12.70
N GLN A 43 -4.10 -7.68 11.75
CA GLN A 43 -3.35 -8.70 11.00
C GLN A 43 -2.65 -8.15 9.75
N GLY A 44 -2.82 -6.86 9.44
CA GLY A 44 -2.28 -6.27 8.21
C GLY A 44 -2.99 -6.75 6.94
N GLY A 45 -4.25 -7.18 7.04
CA GLY A 45 -5.02 -7.72 5.91
C GLY A 45 -5.55 -6.67 4.92
N PHE A 46 -5.31 -5.38 5.18
CA PHE A 46 -5.57 -4.32 4.22
C PHE A 46 -4.33 -4.02 3.39
N ASP A 47 -4.51 -3.93 2.07
CA ASP A 47 -3.42 -3.66 1.15
C ASP A 47 -2.95 -2.20 1.17
N TYR A 48 -3.83 -1.25 1.50
CA TYR A 48 -3.46 0.14 1.72
C TYR A 48 -2.42 0.24 2.83
N GLN A 49 -1.29 0.91 2.56
CA GLN A 49 -0.24 1.12 3.54
C GLN A 49 -0.29 2.53 4.11
N PHE A 50 -0.12 3.53 3.26
CA PHE A 50 -0.09 4.94 3.67
C PHE A 50 -0.24 5.87 2.47
N MET A 51 -0.52 7.12 2.77
CA MET A 51 -0.48 8.24 1.83
C MET A 51 0.58 9.23 2.32
N GLN A 52 1.41 9.71 1.40
CA GLN A 52 2.34 10.81 1.63
C GLN A 52 1.90 12.04 0.82
N ARG A 53 2.21 13.22 1.33
CA ARG A 53 1.97 14.51 0.68
C ARG A 53 3.23 15.36 0.75
N ASN A 54 3.40 16.26 -0.21
CA ASN A 54 4.40 17.31 -0.07
C ASN A 54 3.91 18.42 0.87
N ASP A 55 4.82 19.29 1.29
CA ASP A 55 4.52 20.35 2.27
C ASP A 55 3.44 21.33 1.78
N THR A 56 3.38 21.56 0.46
CA THR A 56 2.39 22.44 -0.18
C THR A 56 1.04 21.77 -0.43
N ASN A 57 0.91 20.46 -0.15
CA ASN A 57 -0.26 19.63 -0.45
C ASN A 57 -0.71 19.66 -1.93
N THR A 58 0.18 20.00 -2.86
CA THR A 58 -0.09 19.96 -4.31
C THR A 58 0.15 18.58 -4.91
N GLN A 59 0.96 17.77 -4.25
CA GLN A 59 1.28 16.40 -4.64
C GLN A 59 0.90 15.43 -3.54
N PHE A 60 0.50 14.25 -3.95
CA PHE A 60 0.36 13.13 -3.04
C PHE A 60 0.69 11.82 -3.72
N ASN A 61 1.02 10.83 -2.91
CA ASN A 61 1.17 9.47 -3.38
C ASN A 61 0.51 8.51 -2.39
N VAL A 62 -0.20 7.52 -2.92
CA VAL A 62 -0.88 6.46 -2.18
C VAL A 62 -0.14 5.15 -2.45
N VAL A 63 0.38 4.57 -1.39
CA VAL A 63 1.17 3.34 -1.43
C VAL A 63 0.30 2.17 -0.94
N TYR A 64 0.32 1.09 -1.71
CA TYR A 64 -0.41 -0.13 -1.40
C TYR A 64 0.42 -1.38 -1.78
N ILE A 65 0.06 -2.53 -1.23
CA ILE A 65 0.61 -3.82 -1.62
C ILE A 65 -0.28 -4.47 -2.68
N ASN A 66 0.33 -5.02 -3.72
CA ASN A 66 -0.33 -5.92 -4.66
C ASN A 66 0.35 -7.29 -4.63
N PHE A 67 -0.44 -8.33 -4.84
CA PHE A 67 0.03 -9.70 -4.98
C PHE A 67 -0.23 -10.12 -6.42
N ASP A 68 0.76 -9.88 -7.28
CA ASP A 68 0.67 -10.16 -8.71
C ASP A 68 0.70 -11.68 -8.92
N LYS A 69 -0.33 -12.20 -9.57
CA LYS A 69 -0.59 -13.63 -9.74
C LYS A 69 -0.59 -13.96 -11.23
N GLU A 70 0.59 -13.90 -11.85
CA GLU A 70 0.75 -14.33 -13.24
C GLU A 70 0.57 -15.85 -13.34
N LYS A 71 -0.21 -16.30 -14.33
CA LYS A 71 -0.56 -17.72 -14.50
C LYS A 71 0.70 -18.53 -14.82
N GLY A 72 1.08 -19.43 -13.92
CA GLY A 72 2.26 -20.28 -14.07
C GLY A 72 3.50 -19.76 -13.34
N GLU A 73 3.43 -18.60 -12.70
CA GLU A 73 4.52 -18.04 -11.89
C GLU A 73 4.16 -18.02 -10.40
N GLY A 74 5.18 -17.86 -9.56
CA GLY A 74 4.98 -17.61 -8.13
C GLY A 74 4.40 -16.22 -7.90
N THR A 75 3.53 -16.08 -6.89
CA THR A 75 2.95 -14.79 -6.51
C THR A 75 4.04 -13.77 -6.19
N LYS A 76 4.12 -12.66 -6.94
CA LYS A 76 5.05 -11.56 -6.70
C LYS A 76 4.42 -10.54 -5.78
N ARG A 77 5.16 -10.07 -4.78
CA ARG A 77 4.72 -8.97 -3.92
C ARG A 77 5.21 -7.66 -4.52
N ILE A 78 4.27 -6.80 -4.91
CA ILE A 78 4.54 -5.53 -5.57
C ILE A 78 4.14 -4.37 -4.65
N ILE A 79 4.96 -3.32 -4.61
CA ILE A 79 4.54 -2.02 -4.10
C ILE A 79 3.83 -1.30 -5.25
N GLY A 80 2.54 -1.08 -5.11
CA GLY A 80 1.80 -0.18 -5.97
C GLY A 80 1.87 1.23 -5.43
N ASN A 81 2.11 2.20 -6.31
CA ASN A 81 2.09 3.61 -5.99
C ASN A 81 1.19 4.35 -6.99
N ILE A 82 0.17 5.04 -6.49
CA ILE A 82 -0.64 5.96 -7.27
C ILE A 82 -0.25 7.36 -6.84
N ALA A 83 0.33 8.13 -7.75
CA ALA A 83 0.78 9.48 -7.47
C ALA A 83 -0.01 10.52 -8.25
N PHE A 84 -0.14 11.70 -7.67
CA PHE A 84 -0.63 12.91 -8.31
C PHE A 84 0.49 13.95 -8.27
N GLY A 85 1.02 14.28 -9.44
CA GLY A 85 2.17 15.18 -9.59
C GLY A 85 1.78 16.62 -9.85
N ASP A 86 2.78 17.52 -9.85
CA ASP A 86 2.58 18.96 -10.09
C ASP A 86 2.02 19.30 -11.48
N ASN A 87 2.16 18.37 -12.44
CA ASN A 87 1.55 18.50 -13.76
C ASN A 87 0.03 18.28 -13.76
N GLY A 88 -0.58 18.05 -12.59
CA GLY A 88 -2.00 17.78 -12.42
C GLY A 88 -2.44 16.42 -12.96
N LYS A 89 -1.49 15.52 -13.23
CA LYS A 89 -1.75 14.18 -13.79
C LYS A 89 -1.47 13.10 -12.76
N TYR A 90 -2.20 12.01 -12.91
CA TYR A 90 -1.95 10.80 -12.15
C TYR A 90 -0.92 9.91 -12.84
N ALA A 91 0.02 9.38 -12.06
CA ALA A 91 0.96 8.35 -12.46
C ALA A 91 0.77 7.09 -11.61
N VAL A 92 1.10 5.93 -12.17
CA VAL A 92 1.12 4.65 -11.46
C VAL A 92 2.50 4.05 -11.61
N ASP A 93 3.08 3.65 -10.48
CA ASP A 93 4.37 2.97 -10.42
C ASP A 93 4.22 1.64 -9.68
N LYS A 94 5.02 0.66 -10.11
CA LYS A 94 5.03 -0.69 -9.56
C LYS A 94 6.47 -1.09 -9.28
N ILE A 95 6.77 -1.36 -8.02
CA ILE A 95 8.11 -1.77 -7.59
C ILE A 95 8.05 -3.21 -7.11
N ASP A 96 8.89 -4.07 -7.66
CA ASP A 96 9.02 -5.45 -7.19
C ASP A 96 9.64 -5.48 -5.79
N LEU A 97 8.94 -6.09 -4.84
CA LEU A 97 9.37 -6.29 -3.46
C LEU A 97 9.80 -7.75 -3.20
N THR A 98 9.92 -8.56 -4.25
CA THR A 98 10.42 -9.93 -4.13
C THR A 98 11.81 -9.90 -3.49
N SER A 99 11.88 -10.48 -2.28
CA SER A 99 13.06 -10.44 -1.41
C SER A 99 13.22 -11.80 -0.75
N ALA A 100 14.46 -12.16 -0.43
CA ALA A 100 14.76 -13.35 0.38
C ALA A 100 14.49 -13.14 1.89
N ALA A 101 13.99 -11.97 2.27
CA ALA A 101 13.62 -11.64 3.64
C ALA A 101 12.45 -12.49 4.13
N ASN A 102 12.41 -12.73 5.45
CA ASN A 102 11.29 -13.45 6.07
C ASN A 102 10.08 -12.54 6.26
N TYR A 103 10.32 -11.27 6.57
CA TYR A 103 9.30 -10.24 6.66
C TYR A 103 9.82 -8.97 6.03
N SER A 104 8.95 -8.27 5.32
CA SER A 104 9.24 -6.97 4.73
C SER A 104 8.13 -5.99 5.05
N TYR A 105 8.51 -4.87 5.63
CA TYR A 105 7.62 -3.80 6.05
C TYR A 105 7.85 -2.55 5.20
N LEU A 106 6.77 -1.84 4.92
CA LEU A 106 6.80 -0.58 4.21
C LEU A 106 6.51 0.56 5.17
N TYR A 107 7.32 1.62 5.08
CA TYR A 107 7.15 2.82 5.87
C TYR A 107 7.22 4.07 4.98
N PRO A 108 6.47 5.12 5.33
CA PRO A 108 6.64 6.42 4.70
C PRO A 108 8.06 6.93 4.99
N ALA A 109 8.69 7.49 3.97
CA ALA A 109 9.95 8.21 4.07
C ALA A 109 9.77 9.67 3.62
N LYS A 110 10.85 10.34 3.21
CA LYS A 110 10.77 11.66 2.56
C LYS A 110 9.89 11.61 1.31
N PRO A 111 9.22 12.72 0.92
CA PRO A 111 8.37 12.76 -0.27
C PRO A 111 9.05 12.16 -1.51
N GLY A 112 8.33 11.30 -2.23
CA GLY A 112 8.82 10.57 -3.39
C GLY A 112 9.71 9.36 -3.09
N TYR A 113 9.81 8.96 -1.82
CA TYR A 113 10.52 7.76 -1.40
C TYR A 113 9.68 6.94 -0.43
N VAL A 114 9.91 5.63 -0.44
CA VAL A 114 9.44 4.69 0.58
C VAL A 114 10.62 4.00 1.23
N MET A 115 10.48 3.67 2.51
CA MET A 115 11.45 2.84 3.20
C MET A 115 10.95 1.41 3.23
N ILE A 116 11.81 0.48 2.82
CA ILE A 116 11.59 -0.96 2.94
C ILE A 116 12.50 -1.47 4.04
N ALA A 117 11.91 -2.10 5.05
CA ALA A 117 12.61 -2.76 6.14
C ALA A 117 12.44 -4.29 6.01
N ASP A 118 13.53 -4.97 5.68
CA ASP A 118 13.62 -6.41 5.48
C ASP A 118 14.25 -7.08 6.70
N TYR A 119 13.51 -7.98 7.34
CA TYR A 119 14.02 -8.79 8.45
C TYR A 119 14.38 -10.20 7.99
N TYR A 120 15.63 -10.58 8.23
CA TYR A 120 16.19 -11.89 7.91
C TYR A 120 16.33 -12.72 9.18
N LYS A 121 15.31 -13.51 9.51
CA LYS A 121 15.21 -14.25 10.78
C LYS A 121 16.42 -15.15 11.03
N LYS A 122 16.89 -15.88 10.01
CA LYS A 122 18.06 -16.78 10.13
C LYS A 122 19.37 -16.05 10.41
N LYS A 123 19.52 -14.83 9.88
CA LYS A 123 20.71 -14.00 10.06
C LYS A 123 20.61 -13.06 11.26
N ASN A 124 19.43 -12.95 11.88
CA ASN A 124 19.10 -11.95 12.88
C ASN A 124 19.49 -10.52 12.45
N GLN A 125 19.15 -10.16 11.21
CA GLN A 125 19.55 -8.90 10.58
C GLN A 125 18.35 -8.12 10.08
N LEU A 126 18.42 -6.80 10.22
CA LEU A 126 17.50 -5.84 9.63
C LEU A 126 18.22 -5.08 8.52
N GLY A 127 17.74 -5.23 7.29
CA GLY A 127 18.14 -4.41 6.15
C GLY A 127 17.13 -3.29 5.94
N MET A 128 17.59 -2.06 5.75
CA MET A 128 16.73 -0.93 5.46
C MET A 128 17.20 -0.27 4.16
N LYS A 129 16.27 -0.04 3.23
CA LYS A 129 16.57 0.64 1.97
C LYS A 129 15.52 1.69 1.66
N LEU A 130 15.97 2.83 1.15
CA LEU A 130 15.12 3.86 0.57
C LEU A 130 14.95 3.59 -0.92
N VAL A 131 13.71 3.46 -1.36
CA VAL A 131 13.39 3.25 -2.77
C VAL A 131 12.68 4.50 -3.28
N LYS A 132 13.17 5.02 -4.41
CA LYS A 132 12.56 6.15 -5.10
C LYS A 132 11.27 5.66 -5.76
N LEU A 133 10.19 6.42 -5.59
CA LEU A 133 8.95 6.26 -6.34
C LEU A 133 9.10 6.99 -7.68
N ASN A 134 8.66 6.37 -8.76
CA ASN A 134 8.52 7.06 -10.03
C ASN A 134 7.18 7.82 -10.02
N ILE A 135 7.25 9.14 -10.16
CA ILE A 135 6.13 10.09 -10.00
C ILE A 135 6.00 10.90 -11.28
#